data_AF-A0A1E4GRZ3-F1
#
_entry.id   AF-A0A1E4GRZ3-F1
#
_cell.length_a   1.000
_cell.length_b   1.000
_cell.length_c   1.000
_cell.angle_alpha   90.00
_cell.angle_beta   90.00
_cell.angle_gamma   90.00
#
_symmetry.space_group_name_H-M   'P 1'
#
loop_
_entity.id
_entity.type
_entity.pdbx_description
1 polymer ?
#
loop_
_entity_poly.entity_id
_entity_poly.type
_entity_poly.pdbx_seq_one_letter_code
_entity_poly.pdbx_strand_id
1 'polypeptide(L)' 'MRTKAIQPFRDFEVVYAKVGNTYEVRMLEIGRRTPEWTEVLGGLEPGTEYVVDGAFLIRADIDKSGASHDH' A
#
# COMPACT_ATOMS: atom_id res chain seq x y z
N MET A 1 -6.20 9.54 -3.34
CA MET A 1 -5.45 8.60 -4.20
C MET A 1 -6.40 7.68 -4.97
N ARG A 2 -5.96 6.95 -5.99
CA ARG A 2 -6.85 6.02 -6.72
C ARG A 2 -7.16 4.80 -5.86
N THR A 3 -8.43 4.42 -5.77
CA THR A 3 -8.89 3.29 -4.93
C THR A 3 -8.20 1.98 -5.32
N LYS A 4 -7.87 1.79 -6.61
CA LYS A 4 -7.16 0.61 -7.10
C LYS A 4 -5.72 0.45 -6.58
N ALA A 5 -5.14 1.48 -5.99
CA ALA A 5 -3.82 1.43 -5.34
C ALA A 5 -3.89 0.79 -3.95
N ILE A 6 -5.07 0.83 -3.31
CA ILE A 6 -5.29 0.23 -1.99
C ILE A 6 -5.36 -1.26 -2.14
N GLN A 7 -4.65 -1.94 -1.27
CA GLN A 7 -4.72 -3.37 -1.14
C GLN A 7 -5.17 -3.76 0.27
N PRO A 8 -6.08 -4.73 0.39
CA PRO A 8 -6.39 -5.30 1.68
C PRO A 8 -5.20 -6.12 2.18
N PHE A 9 -4.76 -5.88 3.40
CA PHE A 9 -3.73 -6.66 4.08
C PHE A 9 -4.22 -7.00 5.49
N ARG A 10 -4.57 -8.27 5.69
CA ARG A 10 -5.26 -8.74 6.90
C ARG A 10 -6.53 -7.90 7.13
N ASP A 11 -6.64 -7.25 8.28
CA ASP A 11 -7.76 -6.39 8.66
C ASP A 11 -7.57 -4.90 8.26
N PHE A 12 -6.48 -4.55 7.58
CA PHE A 12 -6.10 -3.17 7.28
C PHE A 12 -6.03 -2.87 5.78
N GLU A 13 -6.18 -1.59 5.43
CA GLU A 13 -5.96 -1.07 4.08
C GLU A 13 -4.53 -0.52 3.96
N VAL A 14 -3.78 -1.02 2.98
CA VAL A 14 -2.37 -0.66 2.77
C VAL A 14 -2.11 -0.20 1.34
N VAL A 15 -0.99 0.50 1.15
CA VAL A 15 -0.42 0.77 -0.17
C VAL A 15 1.05 0.39 -0.18
N TYR A 16 1.58 0.10 -1.37
CA TYR A 16 3.00 -0.08 -1.59
C TYR A 16 3.60 1.26 -2.00
N ALA A 17 4.30 1.88 -1.06
CA ALA A 17 5.06 3.10 -1.28
C ALA A 17 6.44 2.73 -1.85
N LYS A 18 6.88 3.44 -2.87
CA LYS A 18 8.23 3.30 -3.41
C LYS A 18 9.18 4.15 -2.57
N VAL A 19 10.15 3.50 -1.94
CA VAL A 19 11.16 4.16 -1.12
C VAL A 19 12.53 3.83 -1.71
N GLY A 20 13.10 4.83 -2.39
CA GLY A 20 14.32 4.65 -3.19
C GLY A 20 14.12 3.62 -4.30
N ASN A 21 14.71 2.44 -4.12
CA ASN A 21 14.69 1.34 -5.08
C ASN A 21 13.84 0.13 -4.65
N THR A 22 13.19 0.21 -3.48
CA THR A 22 12.33 -0.86 -2.94
C THR A 22 10.90 -0.38 -2.75
N TYR A 23 10.01 -1.33 -2.45
CA TYR A 23 8.61 -1.07 -2.12
C TYR A 23 8.35 -1.45 -0.67
N GLU A 24 7.76 -0.54 0.08
CA GLU A 24 7.42 -0.73 1.47
C GLU A 24 5.90 -0.69 1.65
N VAL A 25 5.39 -1.58 2.50
CA VAL A 25 3.99 -1.59 2.88
C VAL A 25 3.73 -0.45 3.85
N ARG A 26 2.81 0.44 3.49
CA ARG A 26 2.36 1.54 4.36
C ARG A 26 0.90 1.33 4.69
N MET A 27 0.62 1.22 5.98
CA MET A 27 -0.75 1.26 6.50
C MET A 27 -1.32 2.65 6.28
N LEU A 28 -2.54 2.71 5.78
CA LEU A 28 -3.22 3.96 5.51
C LEU A 28 -4.37 4.16 6.47
N GLU A 29 -4.51 5.39 6.94
CA GLU A 29 -5.74 5.84 7.54
C GLU A 29 -6.65 6.33 6.42
N ILE A 30 -7.68 5.55 6.12
CA ILE A 30 -8.60 5.80 5.03
C ILE A 30 -9.79 6.62 5.53
N GLY A 31 -10.11 7.67 4.78
CA GLY A 31 -11.30 8.49 4.99
C GLY A 31 -12.43 8.08 4.06
N ARG A 32 -12.98 9.06 3.34
CA ARG A 32 -14.04 8.80 2.37
C ARG A 32 -13.53 7.96 1.19
N ARG A 33 -14.17 6.82 0.95
CA ARG A 33 -13.91 5.94 -0.19
C ARG A 33 -15.00 6.10 -1.26
N THR A 34 -14.58 6.20 -2.51
CA THR A 34 -15.42 6.19 -3.71
C THR A 34 -14.93 5.11 -4.68
N PRO A 35 -15.68 4.79 -5.76
CA PRO A 35 -15.29 3.74 -6.71
C PRO A 35 -13.93 4.01 -7.37
N GLU A 36 -13.62 5.28 -7.64
CA GLU A 36 -12.41 5.68 -8.36
C GLU A 36 -11.32 6.23 -7.44
N TRP A 37 -11.73 6.94 -6.38
CA TRP A 37 -10.85 7.68 -5.48
C TRP A 37 -11.10 7.33 -4.03
N THR A 38 -10.02 7.23 -3.27
CA THR A 38 -10.08 7.10 -1.82
C THR A 38 -9.28 8.20 -1.17
N GLU A 39 -9.90 8.84 -0.18
CA GLU A 39 -9.30 9.84 0.69
C GLU A 39 -8.37 9.16 1.70
N VAL A 40 -7.18 9.72 1.85
CA VAL A 40 -6.18 9.26 2.82
C VAL A 40 -6.03 10.36 3.85
N LEU A 41 -6.38 10.05 5.10
CA LEU A 41 -6.28 10.95 6.24
C LEU A 41 -4.88 10.90 6.85
N GLY A 42 -4.18 9.77 6.73
CA GLY A 42 -2.84 9.56 7.30
C GLY A 42 -2.16 8.28 6.83
N GLY A 43 -0.90 8.08 7.27
CA GLY A 43 -0.10 6.89 6.97
C GLY A 43 0.79 6.97 5.71
N LEU A 44 0.56 8.00 4.88
CA LEU A 44 1.39 8.30 3.71
C LEU A 44 1.85 9.76 3.72
N GLU A 45 3.14 9.98 3.53
CA GLU A 45 3.70 11.33 3.47
C GLU A 45 3.33 11.99 2.13
N PRO A 46 2.98 13.29 2.11
CA PRO A 46 2.68 13.99 0.87
C PRO A 46 3.90 13.96 -0.05
N GLY A 47 3.68 13.61 -1.32
CA GLY A 47 4.76 13.46 -2.31
C GLY A 47 5.38 12.07 -2.38
N THR A 48 4.96 11.12 -1.52
CA THR A 48 5.40 9.72 -1.62
C THR A 48 4.93 9.11 -2.94
N GLU A 49 5.86 8.54 -3.71
CA GLU A 49 5.52 7.74 -4.88
C GLU A 49 4.89 6.41 -4.42
N TYR A 50 3.76 6.05 -5.01
CA TYR A 50 3.05 4.82 -4.65
C TYR A 50 2.56 4.09 -5.88
N VAL A 51 2.35 2.80 -5.73
CA VAL A 51 1.96 1.92 -6.83
C VAL A 51 0.45 1.98 -7.02
N VAL A 52 0.03 2.38 -8.21
CA VAL A 52 -1.39 2.49 -8.57
C VAL A 52 -1.90 1.28 -9.33
N ASP A 53 -1.01 0.59 -10.05
CA ASP A 53 -1.33 -0.57 -10.90
C ASP A 53 -0.58 -1.79 -10.35
N GLY A 54 -1.04 -2.28 -9.20
CA GLY A 54 -0.32 -3.20 -8.32
C GLY A 54 -0.28 -4.67 -8.74
N ALA A 55 -0.73 -5.03 -9.95
CA ALA A 55 -0.86 -6.44 -10.35
C ALA A 55 0.50 -7.19 -10.39
N PHE A 56 1.63 -6.48 -10.47
CA PHE A 56 2.94 -7.09 -10.72
C PHE A 56 3.90 -7.13 -9.53
N LEU A 57 3.78 -6.22 -8.56
CA LEU A 57 4.79 -6.07 -7.51
C LEU A 57 4.61 -7.01 -6.31
N ILE A 58 3.36 -7.41 -6.05
CA ILE A 58 2.97 -8.25 -4.91
C ILE A 58 3.59 -9.66 -5.03
N ARG A 59 3.69 -10.19 -6.27
CA ARG A 59 4.12 -11.58 -6.48
C ARG A 59 5.65 -11.76 -6.43
N ALA A 60 6.42 -10.71 -6.65
CA ALA A 60 7.88 -10.81 -6.73
C ALA A 60 8.59 -10.61 -5.38
N ASP A 61 8.01 -9.87 -4.43
CA ASP A 61 8.69 -9.47 -3.19
C ASP A 61 8.03 -10.01 -1.90
N ILE A 62 6.70 -10.22 -1.90
CA ILE A 62 5.99 -10.69 -0.69
C ILE A 62 6.30 -12.16 -0.36
N ASP A 63 6.60 -12.99 -1.36
CA ASP A 63 7.07 -14.37 -1.13
C ASP A 63 8.36 -14.41 -0.30
N LYS A 64 9.12 -13.30 -0.26
CA LYS A 64 10.36 -13.19 0.52
C LYS A 64 10.14 -12.67 1.94
N SER A 65 9.09 -11.89 2.18
CA SER A 65 8.85 -11.18 3.45
C SER A 65 7.75 -11.77 4.32
N GLY A 66 7.04 -12.81 3.86
CA GLY A 66 6.15 -13.63 4.71
C GLY A 66 6.87 -14.40 5.82
N ALA A 67 8.22 -14.38 5.83
CA ALA A 67 9.06 -15.13 6.76
C ALA A 67 9.53 -14.33 7.99
N SER A 68 9.10 -13.08 8.23
CA SER A 68 9.54 -12.35 9.42
C SER A 68 8.54 -11.28 9.88
N HIS A 69 7.64 -11.69 10.77
CA HIS A 69 7.47 -10.96 12.02
C HIS A 69 7.07 -11.97 13.11
N ASP A 70 8.12 -12.48 13.76
CA ASP A 70 8.26 -12.69 15.22
C ASP A 70 7.66 -11.47 15.95
N HIS A 71 6.89 -11.50 17.05
CA HIS A 71 6.62 -12.43 18.14
C HIS A 71 5.28 -12.03 18.77
#